data_AF-A0A839H7R2-F1
#
_entry.id   AF-A0A839H7R2-F1
#
_cell.length_a   1.000
_cell.length_b   1.000
_cell.length_c   1.000
_cell.angle_alpha   90.00
_cell.angle_beta   90.00
_cell.angle_gamma   90.00
#
_symmetry.space_group_name_H-M   'P 1'
#
loop_
_entity.id
_entity.type
_entity.pdbx_description
1 polymer ?
#
loop_
_entity_poly.entity_id
_entity_poly.type
_entity_poly.pdbx_seq_one_letter_code
_entity_poly.pdbx_strand_id
1 'polypeptide(L)'
;MWRPILPGSSLKGAIRTALLDQVNGDASLQQVPDRRTGGMRRENNQELQQRLFDYRAGQFHLDPMRLVQLGDAADVRSADTLGTEIRYAVNRKRQPVLKDGRELASMAENLRQVIECIPPLRPRAFGGLLTLQELGKLTGAKLPDPDLRWRLTDIAAACNAFYRPQLDDELAQLASRGYLDTRWAQTVQQILTTHGAALAANRAFLLRLGFHSGAESVTLNGVRDIKIMQGKDPKTGKTRFEYLPVTKTIWLAAHDIQERRELLPFGWVLVETAAVGQALPSWPAELLTATADYSADERRWLQTITGRRAALQVALEQLRAREMAQLAAAEVAQREAEVAAAQLASLSAEARQLAQLRELLARDRAANVKQAGGELSNTLVELLKMAQDSWPAADCAALAALAEEIYAFVGWPSKQKKAARQAQIQALRGK
;
A
#
# COMPACT_ATOMS: atom_id res chain seq x y z
N MET A 1 13.79 15.81 -14.99
CA MET A 1 12.65 15.53 -14.10
C MET A 1 11.42 15.34 -14.99
N TRP A 2 10.81 14.15 -14.97
CA TRP A 2 9.66 13.85 -15.82
C TRP A 2 8.44 14.64 -15.33
N ARG A 3 7.73 15.30 -16.24
CA ARG A 3 6.51 16.05 -15.91
C ARG A 3 5.27 15.29 -16.40
N PRO A 4 4.17 15.27 -15.63
CA PRO A 4 2.94 14.68 -16.11
C PRO A 4 2.42 15.45 -17.31
N ILE A 5 1.73 14.74 -18.20
CA ILE A 5 0.97 15.31 -19.31
C ILE A 5 -0.47 14.82 -19.23
N LEU A 6 -1.41 15.61 -19.74
CA LEU A 6 -2.74 15.13 -20.08
C LEU A 6 -2.77 14.88 -21.59
N PRO A 7 -2.83 13.61 -22.04
CA PRO A 7 -2.82 13.31 -23.46
C PRO A 7 -4.03 13.92 -24.18
N GLY A 8 -3.80 14.54 -25.34
CA GLY A 8 -4.84 15.12 -26.18
C GLY A 8 -5.87 14.08 -26.62
N SER A 9 -5.45 12.81 -26.75
CA SER A 9 -6.34 11.67 -27.01
C SER A 9 -7.33 11.40 -25.88
N SER A 10 -6.93 11.53 -24.62
CA SER A 10 -7.82 11.37 -23.46
C SER A 10 -8.83 12.50 -23.37
N LEU A 11 -8.37 13.74 -23.57
CA LEU A 11 -9.25 14.92 -23.63
C LEU A 11 -10.26 14.80 -24.77
N LYS A 12 -9.79 14.40 -25.96
CA LYS A 12 -10.63 14.25 -27.16
C LYS A 12 -11.63 13.11 -27.01
N GLY A 13 -11.26 12.04 -26.33
CA GLY A 13 -12.15 10.93 -25.99
C GLY A 13 -13.31 11.37 -25.10
N ALA A 14 -13.04 12.12 -24.03
CA ALA A 14 -14.07 12.65 -23.14
C ALA A 14 -15.03 13.61 -23.88
N ILE A 15 -14.48 14.53 -24.68
CA ILE A 15 -15.29 15.42 -25.53
C ILE A 15 -16.15 14.62 -26.52
N ARG A 16 -15.57 13.60 -27.17
CA ARG A 16 -16.31 12.74 -28.10
C ARG A 16 -17.50 12.07 -27.42
N THR A 17 -17.33 11.55 -26.20
CA THR A 17 -18.42 10.94 -25.44
C THR A 17 -19.57 11.92 -25.22
N ALA A 18 -19.27 13.15 -24.77
CA ALA A 18 -20.31 14.17 -24.55
C ALA A 18 -21.04 14.57 -25.84
N LEU A 19 -20.31 14.71 -26.96
CA LEU A 19 -20.91 15.03 -28.25
C LEU A 19 -21.77 13.89 -28.80
N LEU A 20 -21.32 12.64 -28.67
CA LEU A 20 -22.12 11.47 -29.01
C LEU A 20 -23.39 11.40 -28.17
N ASP A 21 -23.29 11.71 -26.87
CA ASP A 21 -24.44 11.71 -25.96
C ASP A 21 -25.49 12.75 -26.38
N GLN A 22 -25.03 13.98 -26.67
CA GLN A 22 -25.89 15.06 -27.17
C GLN A 22 -26.61 14.67 -28.46
N VAL A 23 -25.90 14.07 -29.42
CA VAL A 23 -26.52 13.65 -30.70
C VAL A 23 -27.45 12.45 -30.51
N ASN A 24 -27.14 11.55 -29.57
CA ASN A 24 -28.00 10.40 -29.29
C ASN A 24 -29.33 10.81 -28.65
N GLY A 25 -29.32 11.83 -27.77
CA GLY A 25 -30.54 12.37 -27.16
C GLY A 25 -31.37 11.29 -26.44
N ASP A 26 -30.71 10.46 -25.62
CA ASP A 26 -31.31 9.33 -24.90
C ASP A 26 -31.98 8.24 -25.75
N ALA A 27 -31.79 8.25 -27.07
CA ALA A 27 -32.32 7.20 -27.94
C ALA A 27 -31.77 5.81 -27.57
N SER A 28 -32.61 4.79 -27.67
CA SER A 28 -32.20 3.39 -27.52
C SER A 28 -31.38 2.90 -28.72
N LEU A 29 -30.60 1.84 -28.50
CA LEU A 29 -29.88 1.15 -29.58
C LEU A 29 -30.82 0.69 -30.68
N GLN A 30 -30.44 0.94 -31.92
CA GLN A 30 -31.21 0.48 -33.09
C GLN A 30 -31.00 -1.01 -33.35
N GLN A 31 -32.01 -1.63 -33.96
CA GLN A 31 -31.90 -3.00 -34.47
C GLN A 31 -31.31 -2.98 -35.88
N VAL A 32 -30.25 -3.74 -36.09
CA VAL A 32 -29.53 -3.89 -37.36
C VAL A 32 -29.47 -5.36 -37.77
N PRO A 33 -29.37 -5.67 -39.08
CA PRO A 33 -29.20 -7.05 -39.53
C PRO A 33 -27.91 -7.69 -39.00
N ASP A 34 -28.01 -8.88 -38.43
CA ASP A 34 -26.89 -9.72 -38.08
C ASP A 34 -26.37 -10.46 -39.31
N ARG A 35 -25.18 -10.09 -39.79
CA ARG A 35 -24.55 -10.69 -40.97
C ARG A 35 -24.29 -12.19 -40.84
N ARG A 36 -24.22 -12.73 -39.61
CA ARG A 36 -23.93 -14.15 -39.37
C ARG A 36 -25.21 -14.98 -39.34
N THR A 37 -26.28 -14.45 -38.76
CA THR A 37 -27.50 -15.22 -38.49
C THR A 37 -28.66 -14.83 -39.40
N GLY A 38 -28.58 -13.70 -40.10
CA GLY A 38 -29.68 -13.14 -40.91
C GLY A 38 -30.83 -12.54 -40.08
N GLY A 39 -30.78 -12.66 -38.75
CA GLY A 39 -31.75 -12.06 -37.83
C GLY A 39 -31.46 -10.59 -37.52
N MET A 40 -32.25 -10.00 -36.63
CA MET A 40 -31.99 -8.65 -36.11
C MET A 40 -31.19 -8.72 -34.81
N ARG A 41 -30.23 -7.82 -34.63
CA ARG A 41 -29.49 -7.62 -33.39
C ARG A 41 -29.38 -6.13 -33.07
N ARG A 42 -29.09 -5.79 -31.83
CA ARG A 42 -28.74 -4.40 -31.48
C ARG A 42 -27.45 -4.00 -32.19
N GLU A 43 -27.39 -2.75 -32.63
CA GLU A 43 -26.17 -2.15 -33.14
C GLU A 43 -25.06 -2.22 -32.08
N ASN A 44 -23.82 -2.44 -32.53
CA ASN A 44 -22.67 -2.42 -31.64
C ASN A 44 -22.14 -0.99 -31.46
N ASN A 45 -21.15 -0.80 -30.58
CA ASN A 45 -20.57 0.52 -30.30
C ASN A 45 -20.06 1.23 -31.57
N GLN A 46 -19.39 0.50 -32.47
CA GLN A 46 -18.86 1.08 -33.70
C GLN A 46 -19.98 1.54 -34.64
N GLU A 47 -21.06 0.75 -34.76
CA GLU A 47 -22.24 1.08 -35.58
C GLU A 47 -23.02 2.26 -34.99
N LEU A 48 -23.19 2.30 -33.66
CA LEU A 48 -23.79 3.41 -32.94
C LEU A 48 -23.04 4.72 -33.24
N GLN A 49 -21.72 4.73 -33.09
CA GLN A 49 -20.92 5.93 -33.38
C GLN A 49 -21.00 6.33 -34.85
N GLN A 50 -20.95 5.36 -35.78
CA GLN A 50 -21.10 5.62 -37.21
C GLN A 50 -22.43 6.27 -37.56
N ARG A 51 -23.52 5.79 -36.95
CA ARG A 51 -24.85 6.37 -37.11
C ARG A 51 -24.94 7.77 -36.52
N LEU A 52 -24.47 7.97 -35.30
CA LEU A 52 -24.58 9.25 -34.60
C LEU A 52 -23.72 10.34 -35.26
N PHE A 53 -22.53 10.00 -35.72
CA PHE A 53 -21.61 10.96 -36.33
C PHE A 53 -21.62 10.95 -37.87
N ASP A 54 -22.63 10.31 -38.46
CA ASP A 54 -22.84 10.15 -39.90
C ASP A 54 -21.57 9.84 -40.70
N TYR A 55 -20.86 8.78 -40.29
CA TYR A 55 -19.70 8.27 -41.02
C TYR A 55 -19.79 6.76 -41.19
N ARG A 56 -19.01 6.22 -42.14
CA ARG A 56 -18.99 4.78 -42.43
C ARG A 56 -17.66 4.16 -42.05
N ALA A 57 -17.65 2.86 -41.79
CA ALA A 57 -16.42 2.09 -41.62
C ALA A 57 -15.45 2.33 -42.79
N GLY A 58 -14.19 2.68 -42.49
CA GLY A 58 -13.18 3.02 -43.49
C GLY A 58 -13.28 4.44 -44.06
N GLN A 59 -14.32 5.20 -43.74
CA GLN A 59 -14.52 6.60 -44.16
C GLN A 59 -14.32 7.56 -42.98
N PHE A 60 -13.22 7.42 -42.24
CA PHE A 60 -12.90 8.28 -41.09
C PHE A 60 -12.73 9.76 -41.43
N HIS A 61 -12.51 10.07 -42.71
CA HIS A 61 -12.58 11.44 -43.17
C HIS A 61 -13.98 12.04 -43.05
N LEU A 62 -15.06 11.27 -42.88
CA LEU A 62 -16.39 11.82 -42.62
C LEU A 62 -16.66 12.06 -41.14
N ASP A 63 -15.83 11.52 -40.23
CA ASP A 63 -16.01 11.73 -38.80
C ASP A 63 -15.79 13.22 -38.45
N PRO A 64 -16.78 13.91 -37.85
CA PRO A 64 -16.70 15.33 -37.49
C PRO A 64 -15.57 15.62 -36.50
N MET A 65 -15.17 14.65 -35.68
CA MET A 65 -14.03 14.81 -34.76
C MET A 65 -12.70 14.96 -35.50
N ARG A 66 -12.60 14.76 -36.82
CA ARG A 66 -11.41 15.12 -37.60
C ARG A 66 -11.14 16.63 -37.55
N LEU A 67 -12.18 17.45 -37.39
CA LEU A 67 -12.10 18.91 -37.36
C LEU A 67 -11.70 19.45 -35.98
N VAL A 68 -11.68 18.59 -34.95
CA VAL A 68 -11.30 18.94 -33.58
C VAL A 68 -9.92 18.35 -33.29
N GLN A 69 -8.90 19.20 -33.19
CA GLN A 69 -7.53 18.79 -32.88
C GLN A 69 -7.17 19.24 -31.47
N LEU A 70 -6.70 18.29 -30.66
CA LEU A 70 -6.17 18.56 -29.32
C LEU A 70 -4.70 18.17 -29.26
N GLY A 71 -3.86 19.12 -28.86
CA GLY A 71 -2.51 18.82 -28.41
C GLY A 71 -2.51 18.23 -27.00
N ASP A 72 -1.40 17.60 -26.63
CA ASP A 72 -1.16 17.20 -25.25
C ASP A 72 -1.06 18.44 -24.37
N ALA A 73 -1.72 18.42 -23.21
CA ALA A 73 -1.60 19.49 -22.24
C ALA A 73 -0.43 19.19 -21.30
N ALA A 74 0.56 20.08 -21.28
CA ALA A 74 1.76 19.93 -20.47
C ALA A 74 1.60 20.63 -19.12
N ASP A 75 2.22 20.08 -18.08
CA ASP A 75 2.33 20.75 -16.78
C ASP A 75 3.18 22.04 -16.92
N VAL A 76 2.55 23.20 -16.74
CA VAL A 76 3.17 24.53 -16.89
C VAL A 76 3.66 25.13 -15.57
N ARG A 77 3.50 24.41 -14.45
CA ARG A 77 3.91 24.91 -13.13
C ARG A 77 5.43 24.94 -12.97
N SER A 78 5.91 25.56 -11.90
CA SER A 78 7.34 25.59 -11.60
C SER A 78 7.88 24.20 -11.27
N ALA A 79 9.16 23.95 -11.55
CA ALA A 79 9.81 22.64 -11.42
C ALA A 79 10.02 22.18 -9.98
N ASP A 80 9.90 23.09 -9.02
CA ASP A 80 9.91 22.83 -7.57
C ASP A 80 8.54 22.33 -7.05
N THR A 81 7.50 22.31 -7.90
CA THR A 81 6.19 21.78 -7.53
C THR A 81 6.13 20.27 -7.71
N LEU A 82 5.38 19.60 -6.84
CA LEU A 82 5.15 18.16 -6.95
C LEU A 82 4.46 17.84 -8.29
N GLY A 83 5.03 16.97 -9.11
CA GLY A 83 4.42 16.54 -10.38
C GLY A 83 3.21 15.65 -10.12
N THR A 84 3.42 14.55 -9.41
CA THR A 84 2.46 13.47 -9.16
C THR A 84 2.52 13.01 -7.70
N GLU A 85 1.51 12.26 -7.27
CA GLU A 85 1.47 11.59 -5.98
C GLU A 85 0.99 10.15 -6.08
N ILE A 86 1.26 9.35 -5.05
CA ILE A 86 0.82 7.96 -4.96
C ILE A 86 -0.40 7.87 -4.04
N ARG A 87 -1.51 7.32 -4.55
CA ARG A 87 -2.75 7.09 -3.81
C ARG A 87 -3.16 5.61 -3.87
N TYR A 88 -3.90 5.17 -2.86
CA TYR A 88 -4.68 3.95 -2.98
C TYR A 88 -5.97 4.26 -3.74
N ALA A 89 -6.32 3.41 -4.71
CA ALA A 89 -7.66 3.41 -5.29
C ALA A 89 -8.52 2.45 -4.47
N VAL A 90 -9.51 2.98 -3.77
CA VAL A 90 -10.41 2.20 -2.91
C VAL A 90 -11.81 2.12 -3.51
N ASN A 91 -12.39 0.92 -3.52
CA ASN A 91 -13.75 0.72 -4.06
C ASN A 91 -14.79 0.79 -2.94
N ARG A 92 -15.77 1.68 -3.07
CA ARG A 92 -16.84 1.89 -2.08
C ARG A 92 -18.22 1.75 -2.73
N LYS A 93 -19.22 1.30 -1.96
CA LYS A 93 -20.59 1.21 -2.45
C LYS A 93 -21.24 2.60 -2.52
N ARG A 94 -21.91 2.87 -3.64
CA ARG A 94 -22.67 4.10 -3.86
C ARG A 94 -23.87 4.23 -2.93
N GLN A 95 -24.51 3.09 -2.61
CA GLN A 95 -25.66 2.99 -1.71
C GLN A 95 -25.38 1.95 -0.61
N PRO A 96 -25.86 2.14 0.62
CA PRO A 96 -25.74 1.16 1.68
C PRO A 96 -26.49 -0.11 1.29
N VAL A 97 -25.86 -1.27 1.48
CA VAL A 97 -26.49 -2.57 1.28
C VAL A 97 -26.33 -3.36 2.57
N LEU A 98 -27.44 -3.60 3.26
CA LEU A 98 -27.44 -4.32 4.52
C LEU A 98 -27.71 -5.81 4.30
N LYS A 99 -27.03 -6.65 5.08
CA LYS A 99 -27.34 -8.07 5.24
C LYS A 99 -27.21 -8.42 6.72
N ASP A 100 -28.26 -8.99 7.29
CA ASP A 100 -28.32 -9.36 8.72
C ASP A 100 -28.00 -8.17 9.66
N GLY A 101 -28.50 -6.98 9.33
CA GLY A 101 -28.27 -5.74 10.08
C GLY A 101 -26.86 -5.15 9.95
N ARG A 102 -25.95 -5.77 9.18
CA ARG A 102 -24.60 -5.27 8.92
C ARG A 102 -24.46 -4.75 7.51
N GLU A 103 -23.74 -3.65 7.35
CA GLU A 103 -23.43 -3.14 6.02
C GLU A 103 -22.42 -4.03 5.31
N LEU A 104 -22.80 -4.50 4.12
CA LEU A 104 -21.95 -5.30 3.28
C LEU A 104 -20.92 -4.42 2.57
N ALA A 105 -19.65 -4.76 2.74
CA ALA A 105 -18.52 -4.26 1.97
C ALA A 105 -18.70 -4.44 0.44
N SER A 106 -17.96 -3.64 -0.34
CA SER A 106 -17.86 -3.87 -1.79
C SER A 106 -17.01 -5.12 -2.07
N MET A 107 -17.25 -5.82 -3.18
CA MET A 107 -16.46 -7.01 -3.52
C MET A 107 -14.97 -6.69 -3.74
N ALA A 108 -14.68 -5.47 -4.18
CA ALA A 108 -13.32 -4.99 -4.44
C ALA A 108 -12.79 -4.13 -3.29
N GLU A 109 -13.41 -4.15 -2.10
CA GLU A 109 -13.03 -3.29 -0.97
C GLU A 109 -11.60 -3.54 -0.48
N ASN A 110 -11.18 -4.81 -0.52
CA ASN A 110 -9.84 -5.25 -0.14
C ASN A 110 -8.89 -5.39 -1.34
N LEU A 111 -9.31 -4.98 -2.55
CA LEU A 111 -8.41 -4.99 -3.71
C LEU A 111 -7.36 -3.91 -3.51
N ARG A 112 -6.11 -4.33 -3.31
CA ARG A 112 -5.00 -3.39 -3.15
C ARG A 112 -4.58 -2.87 -4.52
N GLN A 113 -5.06 -1.68 -4.87
CA GLN A 113 -4.63 -0.94 -6.03
C GLN A 113 -3.96 0.36 -5.60
N VAL A 114 -2.71 0.55 -6.03
CA VAL A 114 -1.92 1.77 -5.79
C VAL A 114 -1.69 2.42 -7.14
N ILE A 115 -1.98 3.71 -7.26
CA ILE A 115 -1.87 4.45 -8.50
C ILE A 115 -1.09 5.74 -8.30
N GLU A 116 -0.31 6.10 -9.31
CA GLU A 116 0.26 7.43 -9.45
C GLU A 116 -0.78 8.34 -10.11
N CYS A 117 -1.04 9.50 -9.52
CA CYS A 117 -2.05 10.45 -10.00
C CYS A 117 -1.59 11.90 -9.83
N ILE A 118 -2.31 12.81 -10.48
CA ILE A 118 -2.10 14.25 -10.34
C ILE A 118 -2.83 14.72 -9.08
N PRO A 119 -2.16 15.38 -8.13
CA PRO A 119 -2.82 15.94 -6.95
C PRO A 119 -3.94 16.92 -7.30
N PRO A 120 -4.99 16.98 -6.47
CA PRO A 120 -6.19 17.75 -6.75
C PRO A 120 -5.97 19.26 -6.63
N LEU A 121 -6.97 20.04 -7.04
CA LEU A 121 -7.07 21.48 -6.78
C LEU A 121 -5.86 22.29 -7.28
N ARG A 122 -5.40 22.00 -8.50
CA ARG A 122 -4.28 22.72 -9.12
C ARG A 122 -4.78 23.69 -10.20
N PRO A 123 -4.97 24.98 -9.89
CA PRO A 123 -5.48 25.95 -10.85
C PRO A 123 -4.51 26.07 -12.03
N ARG A 124 -5.04 25.93 -13.25
CA ARG A 124 -4.31 26.10 -14.52
C ARG A 124 -2.98 25.37 -14.59
N ALA A 125 -2.90 24.18 -13.98
CA ALA A 125 -1.68 23.41 -13.95
C ALA A 125 -1.25 22.88 -15.31
N PHE A 126 -2.21 22.64 -16.20
CA PHE A 126 -1.97 22.08 -17.53
C PHE A 126 -2.40 23.07 -18.60
N GLY A 127 -1.53 23.28 -19.58
CA GLY A 127 -1.77 24.14 -20.74
C GLY A 127 -1.57 23.37 -22.04
N GLY A 128 -2.47 23.57 -23.01
CA GLY A 128 -2.42 22.92 -24.32
C GLY A 128 -3.20 23.72 -25.36
N LEU A 129 -3.20 23.23 -26.61
CA LEU A 129 -3.91 23.87 -27.73
C LEU A 129 -5.10 23.02 -28.18
N LEU A 130 -6.24 23.68 -28.37
CA LEU A 130 -7.42 23.16 -29.05
C LEU A 130 -7.59 23.94 -30.35
N THR A 131 -7.55 23.24 -31.48
CA THR A 131 -7.76 23.81 -32.82
C THR A 131 -9.05 23.26 -33.41
N LEU A 132 -9.92 24.16 -33.86
CA LEU A 132 -11.12 23.83 -34.62
C LEU A 132 -10.90 24.22 -36.08
N GLN A 133 -11.03 23.25 -36.98
CA GLN A 133 -10.94 23.51 -38.41
C GLN A 133 -12.30 23.96 -38.93
N GLU A 134 -12.40 25.23 -39.33
CA GLU A 134 -13.59 25.78 -39.95
C GLU A 134 -13.61 25.50 -41.45
N LEU A 135 -14.68 24.86 -41.92
CA LEU A 135 -14.93 24.61 -43.35
C LEU A 135 -15.82 25.69 -43.97
N GLY A 136 -16.31 26.65 -43.18
CA GLY A 136 -17.27 27.66 -43.62
C GLY A 136 -18.50 27.02 -44.29
N LYS A 137 -18.86 27.52 -45.47
CA LYS A 137 -20.00 27.02 -46.27
C LYS A 137 -19.65 25.82 -47.17
N LEU A 138 -18.44 25.27 -47.10
CA LEU A 138 -18.05 24.15 -47.95
C LEU A 138 -18.85 22.89 -47.60
N THR A 139 -19.53 22.32 -48.58
CA THR A 139 -20.27 21.06 -48.45
C THR A 139 -19.78 20.07 -49.50
N GLY A 140 -19.98 18.77 -49.25
CA GLY A 140 -19.62 17.72 -50.21
C GLY A 140 -19.48 16.36 -49.56
N ALA A 141 -19.58 15.30 -50.37
CA ALA A 141 -19.59 13.90 -49.92
C ALA A 141 -18.28 13.41 -49.26
N LYS A 142 -17.24 14.25 -49.18
CA LYS A 142 -15.94 13.97 -48.51
C LYS A 142 -15.72 14.83 -47.26
N LEU A 143 -16.73 15.60 -46.85
CA LEU A 143 -16.68 16.45 -45.68
C LEU A 143 -17.67 15.91 -44.63
N PRO A 144 -17.37 16.09 -43.32
CA PRO A 144 -18.33 15.77 -42.28
C PRO A 144 -19.65 16.51 -42.49
N ASP A 145 -20.73 15.91 -42.00
CA ASP A 145 -22.08 16.51 -41.98
C ASP A 145 -22.00 17.95 -41.45
N PRO A 146 -22.51 18.96 -42.20
CA PRO A 146 -22.62 20.34 -41.75
C PRO A 146 -23.20 20.53 -40.35
N ASP A 147 -24.20 19.73 -39.96
CA ASP A 147 -24.91 19.86 -38.69
C ASP A 147 -24.08 19.31 -37.51
N LEU A 148 -23.02 18.56 -37.80
CA LEU A 148 -22.08 18.01 -36.82
C LEU A 148 -20.75 18.78 -36.75
N ARG A 149 -20.69 19.99 -37.31
CA ARG A 149 -19.50 20.85 -37.27
C ARG A 149 -19.59 21.82 -36.10
N TRP A 150 -19.05 21.40 -34.96
CA TRP A 150 -19.16 22.15 -33.72
C TRP A 150 -18.18 23.31 -33.62
N ARG A 151 -18.66 24.45 -33.10
CA ARG A 151 -17.82 25.52 -32.57
C ARG A 151 -17.44 25.19 -31.13
N LEU A 152 -16.52 25.98 -30.57
CA LEU A 152 -16.08 25.83 -29.19
C LEU A 152 -17.24 25.90 -28.19
N THR A 153 -18.18 26.82 -28.41
CA THR A 153 -19.38 26.96 -27.56
C THR A 153 -20.26 25.73 -27.58
N ASP A 154 -20.36 25.05 -28.73
CA ASP A 154 -21.21 23.87 -28.90
C ASP A 154 -20.55 22.66 -28.20
N ILE A 155 -19.22 22.53 -28.29
CA ILE A 155 -18.43 21.53 -27.55
C ILE A 155 -18.55 21.74 -26.04
N ALA A 156 -18.37 22.97 -25.57
CA ALA A 156 -18.45 23.29 -24.15
C ALA A 156 -19.86 23.06 -23.60
N ALA A 157 -20.91 23.40 -24.38
CA ALA A 157 -22.30 23.12 -24.03
C ALA A 157 -22.55 21.61 -23.89
N ALA A 158 -22.11 20.79 -24.84
CA ALA A 158 -22.24 19.33 -24.79
C ALA A 158 -21.56 18.75 -23.56
N CYS A 159 -20.32 19.18 -23.29
CA CYS A 159 -19.54 18.71 -22.15
C CYS A 159 -20.21 19.10 -20.82
N ASN A 160 -20.68 20.34 -20.69
CA ASN A 160 -21.39 20.78 -19.49
C ASN A 160 -22.71 20.05 -19.30
N ALA A 161 -23.51 19.85 -20.35
CA ALA A 161 -24.76 19.10 -20.28
C ALA A 161 -24.53 17.64 -19.83
N PHE A 162 -23.45 17.02 -20.29
CA PHE A 162 -23.13 15.64 -19.95
C PHE A 162 -22.48 15.48 -18.57
N TYR A 163 -21.46 16.28 -18.25
CA TYR A 163 -20.60 16.09 -17.10
C TYR A 163 -21.05 16.84 -15.84
N ARG A 164 -21.77 17.97 -15.96
CA ARG A 164 -22.21 18.74 -14.79
C ARG A 164 -23.19 17.96 -13.91
N PRO A 165 -24.26 17.34 -14.43
CA PRO A 165 -25.17 16.55 -13.61
C PRO A 165 -24.45 15.38 -12.92
N GLN A 166 -23.51 14.72 -13.62
CA GLN A 166 -22.71 13.64 -13.05
C GLN A 166 -21.84 14.10 -11.87
N LEU A 167 -21.22 15.28 -11.96
CA LEU A 167 -20.45 15.85 -10.85
C LEU A 167 -21.37 16.17 -9.67
N ASP A 168 -22.48 16.86 -9.91
CA ASP A 168 -23.40 17.28 -8.86
C ASP A 168 -23.99 16.06 -8.11
N ASP A 169 -24.43 15.03 -8.86
CA ASP A 169 -24.94 13.77 -8.30
C ASP A 169 -23.87 13.01 -7.51
N GLU A 170 -22.64 12.97 -8.02
CA GLU A 170 -21.53 12.29 -7.35
C GLU A 170 -21.15 13.00 -6.04
N LEU A 171 -21.08 14.34 -6.04
CA LEU A 171 -20.83 15.13 -4.84
C LEU A 171 -21.92 14.90 -3.78
N ALA A 172 -23.19 14.96 -4.18
CA ALA A 172 -24.31 14.70 -3.28
C ALA A 172 -24.28 13.28 -2.71
N GLN A 173 -24.03 12.28 -3.57
CA GLN A 173 -23.93 10.89 -3.17
C GLN A 173 -22.77 10.66 -2.20
N LEU A 174 -21.56 11.13 -2.52
CA LEU A 174 -20.39 10.94 -1.65
C LEU A 174 -20.53 11.67 -0.31
N ALA A 175 -21.17 12.85 -0.31
CA ALA A 175 -21.49 13.58 0.92
C ALA A 175 -22.49 12.80 1.79
N SER A 176 -23.59 12.30 1.22
CA SER A 176 -24.58 11.50 1.96
C SER A 176 -24.01 10.21 2.55
N ARG A 177 -22.96 9.65 1.93
CA ARG A 177 -22.23 8.47 2.41
C ARG A 177 -21.17 8.81 3.46
N GLY A 178 -20.88 10.09 3.69
CA GLY A 178 -19.80 10.54 4.58
C GLY A 178 -18.41 10.16 4.08
N TYR A 179 -18.26 9.93 2.77
CA TYR A 179 -16.99 9.53 2.17
C TYR A 179 -16.12 10.73 1.81
N LEU A 180 -16.74 11.82 1.39
CA LEU A 180 -16.07 12.92 0.73
C LEU A 180 -15.19 13.75 1.67
N ASP A 181 -14.00 14.14 1.22
CA ASP A 181 -13.22 15.23 1.83
C ASP A 181 -14.05 16.53 1.79
N THR A 182 -14.39 17.03 2.98
CA THR A 182 -15.28 18.18 3.14
C THR A 182 -14.63 19.48 2.65
N ARG A 183 -13.33 19.66 2.86
CA ARG A 183 -12.61 20.85 2.43
C ARG A 183 -12.45 20.88 0.92
N TRP A 184 -12.12 19.73 0.33
CA TRP A 184 -12.08 19.58 -1.12
C TRP A 184 -13.45 19.90 -1.72
N ALA A 185 -14.53 19.34 -1.16
CA ALA A 185 -15.89 19.58 -1.65
C ALA A 185 -16.27 21.07 -1.60
N GLN A 186 -15.98 21.74 -0.49
CA GLN A 186 -16.21 23.18 -0.33
C GLN A 186 -15.41 23.99 -1.36
N THR A 187 -14.14 23.64 -1.58
CA THR A 187 -13.30 24.33 -2.56
C THR A 187 -13.83 24.13 -3.98
N VAL A 188 -14.25 22.91 -4.34
CA VAL A 188 -14.87 22.63 -5.64
C VAL A 188 -16.17 23.44 -5.83
N GLN A 189 -17.02 23.51 -4.81
CA GLN A 189 -18.24 24.34 -4.88
C GLN A 189 -17.92 25.83 -5.07
N GLN A 190 -16.88 26.34 -4.42
CA GLN A 190 -16.38 27.70 -4.64
C GLN A 190 -15.84 27.91 -6.06
N ILE A 191 -15.08 26.95 -6.60
CA ILE A 191 -14.61 26.97 -8.01
C ILE A 191 -15.82 27.05 -8.95
N LEU A 192 -16.80 26.16 -8.80
CA LEU A 192 -17.99 26.09 -9.65
C LEU A 192 -18.82 27.38 -9.57
N THR A 193 -18.97 27.96 -8.38
CA THR A 193 -19.67 29.24 -8.18
C THR A 193 -18.93 30.37 -8.87
N THR A 194 -17.62 30.48 -8.63
CA THR A 194 -16.75 31.52 -9.22
C THR A 194 -16.76 31.47 -10.75
N HIS A 195 -16.73 30.26 -11.32
CA HIS A 195 -16.73 30.04 -12.77
C HIS A 195 -18.13 29.91 -13.36
N GLY A 196 -19.19 30.09 -12.57
CA GLY A 196 -20.58 29.87 -12.99
C GLY A 196 -20.96 30.67 -14.23
N ALA A 197 -20.56 31.94 -14.31
CA ALA A 197 -20.80 32.77 -15.49
C ALA A 197 -20.02 32.30 -16.74
N ALA A 198 -18.82 31.75 -16.57
CA ALA A 198 -18.03 31.21 -17.68
C ALA A 198 -18.60 29.87 -18.17
N LEU A 199 -19.05 29.01 -17.25
CA LEU A 199 -19.74 27.76 -17.55
C LEU A 199 -21.06 28.01 -18.28
N ALA A 200 -21.88 28.94 -17.78
CA ALA A 200 -23.16 29.32 -18.41
C ALA A 200 -22.96 29.94 -19.81
N ALA A 201 -21.88 30.69 -20.00
CA ALA A 201 -21.52 31.26 -21.30
C ALA A 201 -20.73 30.29 -22.20
N ASN A 202 -20.55 29.02 -21.80
CA ASN A 202 -19.80 28.01 -22.56
C ASN A 202 -18.36 28.44 -22.92
N ARG A 203 -17.71 29.22 -22.03
CA ARG A 203 -16.29 29.62 -22.10
C ARG A 203 -15.39 28.74 -21.23
N ALA A 204 -16.00 27.95 -20.36
CA ALA A 204 -15.37 26.89 -19.61
C ALA A 204 -16.27 25.65 -19.62
N PHE A 205 -15.69 24.48 -19.44
CA PHE A 205 -16.46 23.23 -19.35
C PHE A 205 -15.81 22.18 -18.48
N LEU A 206 -16.62 21.23 -18.00
CA LEU A 206 -16.16 20.10 -17.20
C LEU A 206 -15.83 18.91 -18.08
N LEU A 207 -14.81 18.15 -17.69
CA LEU A 207 -14.55 16.80 -18.20
C LEU A 207 -14.25 15.86 -17.04
N ARG A 208 -14.38 14.56 -17.29
CA ARG A 208 -13.85 13.51 -16.42
C ARG A 208 -12.89 12.61 -17.18
N LEU A 209 -11.66 12.51 -16.69
CA LEU A 209 -10.52 11.88 -17.37
C LEU A 209 -9.96 10.70 -16.57
N GLY A 210 -9.23 9.81 -17.26
CA GLY A 210 -8.43 8.75 -16.65
C GLY A 210 -9.20 7.45 -16.37
N PHE A 211 -8.46 6.46 -15.86
CA PHE A 211 -8.91 5.07 -15.69
C PHE A 211 -10.10 4.90 -14.75
N HIS A 212 -10.16 5.70 -13.67
CA HIS A 212 -11.23 5.65 -12.66
C HIS A 212 -12.31 6.71 -12.86
N SER A 213 -12.50 7.20 -14.10
CA SER A 213 -13.60 8.11 -14.46
C SER A 213 -15.00 7.49 -14.32
N GLY A 214 -15.09 6.16 -14.19
CA GLY A 214 -16.37 5.46 -14.03
C GLY A 214 -17.05 5.16 -15.36
N ALA A 215 -17.90 4.13 -15.37
CA ALA A 215 -18.56 3.68 -16.59
C ALA A 215 -19.52 4.75 -17.15
N GLU A 216 -20.12 5.52 -16.26
CA GLU A 216 -21.09 6.57 -16.58
C GLU A 216 -20.46 7.70 -17.41
N SER A 217 -19.20 8.03 -17.17
CA SER A 217 -18.49 9.11 -17.85
C SER A 217 -17.86 8.69 -19.20
N VAL A 218 -17.91 7.39 -19.54
CA VAL A 218 -17.37 6.83 -20.79
C VAL A 218 -18.42 6.10 -21.63
N THR A 219 -19.70 6.17 -21.24
CA THR A 219 -20.83 5.57 -21.97
C THR A 219 -21.99 6.56 -22.07
N LEU A 220 -22.77 6.46 -23.15
CA LEU A 220 -23.86 7.38 -23.41
C LEU A 220 -25.11 7.02 -22.59
N ASN A 221 -25.85 8.04 -22.19
CA ASN A 221 -27.18 7.92 -21.62
C ASN A 221 -28.15 7.28 -22.64
N GLY A 222 -29.23 6.67 -22.15
CA GLY A 222 -30.20 5.91 -22.96
C GLY A 222 -29.73 4.53 -23.46
N VAL A 223 -28.43 4.30 -23.67
CA VAL A 223 -27.89 3.05 -24.25
C VAL A 223 -26.92 2.28 -23.34
N ARG A 224 -26.55 2.86 -22.20
CA ARG A 224 -25.62 2.25 -21.24
C ARG A 224 -26.19 0.97 -20.62
N ASP A 225 -25.41 -0.11 -20.69
CA ASP A 225 -25.79 -1.44 -20.22
C ASP A 225 -24.63 -2.07 -19.43
N ILE A 226 -24.49 -1.70 -18.14
CA ILE A 226 -23.34 -2.08 -17.31
C ILE A 226 -23.60 -3.43 -16.65
N LYS A 227 -22.74 -4.41 -16.94
CA LYS A 227 -22.79 -5.74 -16.31
C LYS A 227 -22.39 -5.68 -14.83
N ILE A 228 -23.31 -6.00 -13.93
CA ILE A 228 -23.10 -6.08 -12.49
C ILE A 228 -23.18 -7.53 -12.02
N MET A 229 -22.12 -8.01 -11.37
CA MET A 229 -22.04 -9.38 -10.85
C MET A 229 -22.80 -9.51 -9.52
N GLN A 230 -23.68 -10.51 -9.40
CA GLN A 230 -24.57 -10.72 -8.24
C GLN A 230 -24.21 -11.96 -7.40
N GLY A 231 -22.98 -12.46 -7.53
CA GLY A 231 -22.50 -13.69 -6.87
C GLY A 231 -22.97 -14.97 -7.56
N LYS A 232 -22.71 -16.13 -6.95
CA LYS A 232 -23.10 -17.44 -7.50
C LYS A 232 -24.53 -17.78 -7.11
N ASP A 233 -25.26 -18.36 -8.05
CA ASP A 233 -26.56 -18.97 -7.78
C ASP A 233 -26.39 -20.20 -6.87
N PRO A 234 -27.10 -20.29 -5.73
CA PRO A 234 -26.93 -21.39 -4.79
C PRO A 234 -27.31 -22.77 -5.35
N LYS A 235 -28.20 -22.84 -6.35
CA LYS A 235 -28.69 -24.10 -6.92
C LYS A 235 -27.84 -24.56 -8.10
N THR A 236 -27.44 -23.63 -8.97
CA THR A 236 -26.73 -23.96 -10.22
C THR A 236 -25.22 -23.72 -10.14
N GLY A 237 -24.73 -23.02 -9.11
CA GLY A 237 -23.32 -22.65 -8.96
C GLY A 237 -22.82 -21.61 -9.98
N LYS A 238 -23.67 -21.22 -10.96
CA LYS A 238 -23.32 -20.26 -12.01
C LYS A 238 -23.31 -18.84 -11.47
N THR A 239 -22.39 -18.03 -11.96
CA THR A 239 -22.32 -16.61 -11.59
C THR A 239 -23.50 -15.86 -12.19
N ARG A 240 -24.30 -15.23 -11.35
CA ARG A 240 -25.40 -14.35 -11.76
C ARG A 240 -24.89 -12.97 -12.07
N PHE A 241 -25.53 -12.33 -13.02
CA PHE A 241 -25.30 -10.93 -13.35
C PHE A 241 -26.62 -10.29 -13.78
N GLU A 242 -26.69 -8.99 -13.62
CA GLU A 242 -27.72 -8.14 -14.21
C GLU A 242 -27.04 -7.02 -14.99
N TYR A 243 -27.77 -6.37 -15.89
CA TYR A 243 -27.29 -5.15 -16.50
C TYR A 243 -28.06 -3.95 -15.96
N LEU A 244 -27.34 -2.87 -15.63
CA LEU A 244 -27.91 -1.65 -15.06
C LEU A 244 -27.38 -0.41 -15.78
N PRO A 245 -28.14 0.70 -15.77
CA PRO A 245 -27.68 1.99 -16.32
C PRO A 245 -26.71 2.74 -15.39
N VAL A 246 -26.40 2.20 -14.21
CA VAL A 246 -25.46 2.82 -13.26
C VAL A 246 -24.66 1.75 -12.53
N THR A 247 -23.44 2.10 -12.14
CA THR A 247 -22.59 1.25 -11.29
C THR A 247 -23.13 1.18 -9.87
N LYS A 248 -22.82 0.10 -9.13
CA LYS A 248 -23.14 -0.01 -7.69
C LYS A 248 -22.00 0.48 -6.79
N THR A 249 -20.81 0.66 -7.34
CA THR A 249 -19.62 1.05 -6.61
C THR A 249 -18.88 2.17 -7.34
N ILE A 250 -18.06 2.90 -6.58
CA ILE A 250 -17.23 4.00 -7.06
C ILE A 250 -15.80 3.81 -6.57
N TRP A 251 -14.83 4.19 -7.39
CA TRP A 251 -13.41 4.22 -7.05
C TRP A 251 -13.04 5.62 -6.56
N LEU A 252 -12.38 5.68 -5.40
CA LEU A 252 -11.98 6.92 -4.75
C LEU A 252 -10.50 6.88 -4.39
N ALA A 253 -9.85 8.03 -4.39
CA ALA A 253 -8.48 8.19 -3.95
C ALA A 253 -8.45 8.23 -2.42
N ALA A 254 -7.56 7.43 -1.85
CA ALA A 254 -7.30 7.34 -0.43
C ALA A 254 -5.81 7.40 -0.14
N HIS A 255 -5.48 7.83 1.06
CA HIS A 255 -4.14 7.78 1.63
C HIS A 255 -3.80 6.40 2.17
N ASP A 256 -4.81 5.67 2.67
CA ASP A 256 -4.69 4.30 3.15
C ASP A 256 -5.83 3.42 2.59
N ILE A 257 -5.56 2.14 2.38
CA ILE A 257 -6.54 1.19 1.84
C ILE A 257 -7.78 1.02 2.74
N GLN A 258 -7.62 1.19 4.06
CA GLN A 258 -8.70 1.05 5.05
C GLN A 258 -9.52 2.34 5.24
N GLU A 259 -9.10 3.43 4.62
CA GLU A 259 -9.72 4.74 4.79
C GLU A 259 -11.14 4.76 4.21
N ARG A 260 -12.08 5.37 4.94
CA ARG A 260 -13.51 5.42 4.56
C ARG A 260 -14.08 6.83 4.49
N ARG A 261 -13.31 7.83 4.90
CA ARG A 261 -13.67 9.25 4.94
C ARG A 261 -12.53 10.04 4.30
N GLU A 262 -12.76 11.32 4.02
CA GLU A 262 -11.72 12.18 3.42
C GLU A 262 -11.23 11.63 2.06
N LEU A 263 -12.12 10.93 1.35
CA LEU A 263 -11.85 10.32 0.07
C LEU A 263 -12.12 11.32 -1.06
N LEU A 264 -11.35 11.19 -2.15
CA LEU A 264 -11.46 12.07 -3.31
C LEU A 264 -11.97 11.33 -4.55
N PRO A 265 -12.90 11.89 -5.34
CA PRO A 265 -13.25 11.32 -6.62
C PRO A 265 -12.13 11.53 -7.64
N PHE A 266 -11.95 10.55 -8.54
CA PHE A 266 -10.96 10.65 -9.61
C PHE A 266 -11.46 11.40 -10.84
N GLY A 267 -10.52 12.11 -11.47
CA GLY A 267 -10.59 12.45 -12.89
C GLY A 267 -11.29 13.76 -13.23
N TRP A 268 -11.86 14.47 -12.27
CA TRP A 268 -12.54 15.74 -12.54
C TRP A 268 -11.57 16.84 -12.93
N VAL A 269 -11.83 17.50 -14.07
CA VAL A 269 -11.09 18.67 -14.52
C VAL A 269 -12.05 19.78 -14.96
N LEU A 270 -11.66 21.02 -14.67
CA LEU A 270 -12.25 22.22 -15.26
C LEU A 270 -11.35 22.67 -16.40
N VAL A 271 -11.93 22.80 -17.60
CA VAL A 271 -11.25 23.33 -18.76
C VAL A 271 -11.68 24.78 -18.95
N GLU A 272 -10.73 25.70 -18.89
CA GLU A 272 -10.91 27.10 -19.24
C GLU A 272 -10.33 27.34 -20.64
N THR A 273 -11.00 28.14 -21.46
CA THR A 273 -10.57 28.39 -22.84
C THR A 273 -10.50 29.88 -23.14
N ALA A 274 -9.48 30.26 -23.90
CA ALA A 274 -9.31 31.60 -24.45
C ALA A 274 -8.78 31.48 -25.88
N ALA A 275 -9.08 32.47 -26.72
CA ALA A 275 -8.45 32.55 -28.04
C ALA A 275 -6.93 32.72 -27.88
N VAL A 276 -6.16 32.21 -28.85
CA VAL A 276 -4.70 32.37 -28.84
C VAL A 276 -4.33 33.85 -28.74
N GLY A 277 -3.48 34.19 -27.78
CA GLY A 277 -3.08 35.57 -27.49
C GLY A 277 -4.00 36.34 -26.54
N GLN A 278 -5.14 35.78 -26.14
CA GLN A 278 -5.98 36.34 -25.09
C GLN A 278 -5.67 35.72 -23.73
N ALA A 279 -5.55 36.55 -22.71
CA ALA A 279 -5.37 36.09 -21.34
C ALA A 279 -6.71 35.65 -20.73
N LEU A 280 -6.69 34.57 -19.96
CA LEU A 280 -7.80 34.20 -19.10
C LEU A 280 -7.85 35.14 -17.88
N PRO A 281 -9.05 35.53 -17.39
CA PRO A 281 -9.18 36.31 -16.16
C PRO A 281 -8.45 35.67 -14.98
N SER A 282 -7.83 36.43 -14.09
CA SER A 282 -7.22 35.84 -12.89
C SER A 282 -8.26 35.19 -11.99
N TRP A 283 -7.90 34.08 -11.35
CA TRP A 283 -8.72 33.52 -10.27
C TRP A 283 -8.72 34.48 -9.07
N PRO A 284 -9.82 34.56 -8.30
CA PRO A 284 -9.86 35.33 -7.05
C PRO A 284 -8.76 34.89 -6.07
N ALA A 285 -8.20 35.84 -5.32
CA ALA A 285 -7.09 35.58 -4.41
C ALA A 285 -7.48 34.54 -3.35
N GLU A 286 -8.70 34.59 -2.85
CA GLU A 286 -9.24 33.66 -1.85
C GLU A 286 -9.23 32.21 -2.37
N LEU A 287 -9.54 32.03 -3.65
CA LEU A 287 -9.56 30.72 -4.29
C LEU A 287 -8.14 30.21 -4.52
N LEU A 288 -7.22 31.08 -4.93
CA LEU A 288 -5.80 30.76 -5.04
C LEU A 288 -5.22 30.34 -3.67
N THR A 289 -5.54 31.06 -2.60
CA THR A 289 -5.15 30.70 -1.24
C THR A 289 -5.74 29.35 -0.82
N ALA A 290 -7.04 29.12 -1.02
CA ALA A 290 -7.68 27.84 -0.67
C ALA A 290 -7.02 26.64 -1.37
N THR A 291 -6.69 26.78 -2.66
CA THR A 291 -5.99 25.72 -3.43
C THR A 291 -4.53 25.54 -2.99
N ALA A 292 -3.83 26.62 -2.64
CA ALA A 292 -2.45 26.58 -2.16
C ALA A 292 -2.34 25.93 -0.77
N ASP A 293 -3.26 26.26 0.14
CA ASP A 293 -3.28 25.71 1.49
C ASP A 293 -3.57 24.20 1.46
N TYR A 294 -4.48 23.74 0.59
CA TYR A 294 -4.72 22.31 0.38
C TYR A 294 -3.43 21.58 -0.02
N SER A 295 -2.68 22.17 -0.95
CA SER A 295 -1.39 21.62 -1.42
C SER A 295 -0.29 21.64 -0.34
N ALA A 296 -0.32 22.60 0.58
CA ALA A 296 0.65 22.70 1.68
C ALA A 296 0.40 21.65 2.78
N ASP A 297 -0.87 21.44 3.11
CA ASP A 297 -1.27 20.47 4.13
C ASP A 297 -1.05 19.03 3.68
N GLU A 298 -1.36 18.71 2.42
CA GLU A 298 -1.06 17.41 1.82
C GLU A 298 0.45 17.11 1.87
N ARG A 299 1.30 18.08 1.53
CA ARG A 299 2.76 17.92 1.62
C ARG A 299 3.23 17.66 3.05
N ARG A 300 2.70 18.39 4.05
CA ARG A 300 3.00 18.15 5.47
C ARG A 300 2.52 16.78 5.94
N TRP A 301 1.32 16.39 5.54
CA TRP A 301 0.74 15.10 5.89
C TRP A 301 1.56 13.95 5.28
N LEU A 302 1.95 14.06 4.00
CA LEU A 302 2.82 13.10 3.32
C LEU A 302 4.18 12.98 4.01
N GLN A 303 4.80 14.11 4.38
CA GLN A 303 6.05 14.11 5.15
C GLN A 303 5.88 13.40 6.49
N THR A 304 4.76 13.65 7.19
CA THR A 304 4.45 13.05 8.49
C THR A 304 4.25 11.53 8.36
N ILE A 305 3.48 11.07 7.39
CA ILE A 305 3.23 9.63 7.17
C ILE A 305 4.47 8.91 6.67
N THR A 306 5.22 9.53 5.76
CA THR A 306 6.50 8.96 5.29
C THR A 306 7.49 8.82 6.44
N GLY A 307 7.62 9.87 7.28
CA GLY A 307 8.43 9.84 8.48
C GLY A 307 7.99 8.76 9.47
N ARG A 308 6.67 8.63 9.71
CA ARG A 308 6.12 7.58 10.58
C ARG A 308 6.37 6.18 10.03
N ARG A 309 6.23 5.96 8.72
CA ARG A 309 6.52 4.68 8.07
C ARG A 309 8.00 4.32 8.17
N ALA A 310 8.89 5.27 7.90
CA ALA A 310 10.33 5.06 8.05
C ALA A 310 10.69 4.70 9.50
N ALA A 311 10.12 5.41 10.48
CA ALA A 311 10.33 5.12 11.89
C ALA A 311 9.83 3.71 12.28
N LEU A 312 8.66 3.29 11.78
CA LEU A 312 8.13 1.95 12.00
C LEU A 312 8.99 0.85 11.36
N GLN A 313 9.54 1.08 10.16
CA GLN A 313 10.46 0.14 9.51
C GLN A 313 11.73 -0.04 10.32
N VAL A 314 12.35 1.07 10.76
CA VAL A 314 13.54 1.03 11.63
C VAL A 314 13.24 0.30 12.93
N ALA A 315 12.09 0.55 13.56
CA ALA A 315 11.68 -0.15 14.77
C ALA A 315 11.51 -1.67 14.55
N LEU A 316 10.92 -2.07 13.43
CA LEU A 316 10.75 -3.48 13.07
C LEU A 316 12.09 -4.18 12.82
N GLU A 317 13.02 -3.51 12.14
CA GLU A 317 14.37 -4.01 11.89
C GLU A 317 15.17 -4.16 13.20
N GLN A 318 15.07 -3.18 14.11
CA GLN A 318 15.67 -3.28 15.43
C GLN A 318 15.12 -4.45 16.24
N LEU A 319 13.82 -4.70 16.16
CA LEU A 319 13.18 -5.80 16.87
C LEU A 319 13.67 -7.16 16.34
N ARG A 320 13.72 -7.32 15.01
CA ARG A 320 14.29 -8.51 14.36
C ARG A 320 15.78 -8.71 14.68
N ALA A 321 16.56 -7.63 14.71
CA ALA A 321 17.98 -7.70 15.06
C ALA A 321 18.18 -8.15 16.51
N ARG A 322 17.34 -7.68 17.44
CA ARG A 322 17.35 -8.12 18.84
C ARG A 322 16.99 -9.59 18.97
N GLU A 323 15.95 -10.06 18.29
CA GLU A 323 15.57 -11.48 18.28
C GLU A 323 16.71 -12.36 17.74
N MET A 324 17.33 -11.98 16.62
CA MET A 324 18.46 -12.70 16.05
C MET A 324 19.69 -12.72 16.99
N ALA A 325 19.99 -11.60 17.65
CA ALA A 325 21.08 -11.52 18.61
C ALA A 325 20.82 -12.39 19.85
N GLN A 326 19.58 -12.45 20.33
CA GLN A 326 19.19 -13.33 21.44
C GLN A 326 19.32 -14.81 21.07
N LEU A 327 18.87 -15.20 19.87
CA LEU A 327 19.03 -16.56 19.38
C LEU A 327 20.51 -16.94 19.25
N ALA A 328 21.33 -16.07 18.66
CA ALA A 328 22.77 -16.31 18.54
C ALA A 328 23.47 -16.41 19.91
N ALA A 329 23.13 -15.54 20.86
CA ALA A 329 23.68 -15.60 22.22
C ALA A 329 23.27 -16.88 22.96
N ALA A 330 22.01 -17.32 22.79
CA ALA A 330 21.54 -18.58 23.36
C ALA A 330 22.28 -19.80 22.76
N GLU A 331 22.53 -19.79 21.44
CA GLU A 331 23.29 -20.85 20.77
C GLU A 331 24.76 -20.90 21.25
N VAL A 332 25.41 -19.74 21.41
CA VAL A 332 26.77 -19.65 21.96
C VAL A 332 26.79 -20.19 23.39
N ALA A 333 25.87 -19.76 24.25
CA ALA A 333 25.79 -20.23 25.64
C ALA A 333 25.52 -21.74 25.72
N GLN A 334 24.69 -22.28 24.83
CA GLN A 334 24.46 -23.73 24.75
C GLN A 334 25.72 -24.48 24.34
N ARG A 335 26.45 -24.01 23.32
CA ARG A 335 27.72 -24.62 22.90
C ARG A 335 28.77 -24.55 24.02
N GLU A 336 28.86 -23.43 24.73
CA GLU A 336 29.76 -23.30 25.88
C GLU A 336 29.40 -24.26 27.01
N ALA A 337 28.10 -24.43 27.30
CA ALA A 337 27.62 -25.41 28.28
C ALA A 337 27.88 -26.85 27.84
N GLU A 338 27.70 -27.17 26.54
CA GLU A 338 28.03 -28.48 25.97
C GLU A 338 29.52 -28.79 26.04
N VAL A 339 30.38 -27.80 25.74
CA VAL A 339 31.84 -27.93 25.88
C VAL A 339 32.23 -28.12 27.34
N ALA A 340 31.68 -27.34 28.27
CA ALA A 340 31.95 -27.48 29.69
C ALA A 340 31.47 -28.84 30.22
N ALA A 341 30.29 -29.30 29.81
CA ALA A 341 29.77 -30.62 30.14
C ALA A 341 30.63 -31.75 29.54
N ALA A 342 31.10 -31.61 28.29
CA ALA A 342 32.01 -32.56 27.66
C ALA A 342 33.39 -32.60 28.37
N GLN A 343 33.91 -31.44 28.79
CA GLN A 343 35.13 -31.36 29.61
C GLN A 343 34.96 -32.09 30.95
N LEU A 344 33.85 -31.85 31.66
CA LEU A 344 33.49 -32.57 32.89
C LEU A 344 33.30 -34.08 32.64
N ALA A 345 32.72 -34.46 31.52
CA ALA A 345 32.54 -35.85 31.13
C ALA A 345 33.87 -36.53 30.77
N SER A 346 34.85 -35.79 30.24
CA SER A 346 36.19 -36.28 29.89
C SER A 346 37.11 -36.47 31.11
N LEU A 347 36.75 -35.97 32.29
CA LEU A 347 37.45 -36.26 33.53
C LEU A 347 37.28 -37.74 33.88
N SER A 348 38.39 -38.41 34.19
CA SER A 348 38.41 -39.76 34.75
C SER A 348 37.61 -39.80 36.07
N ALA A 349 37.14 -40.99 36.47
CA ALA A 349 36.38 -41.16 37.71
C ALA A 349 37.18 -40.65 38.93
N GLU A 350 38.51 -40.83 38.88
CA GLU A 350 39.50 -40.42 39.88
C GLU A 350 39.66 -38.89 39.91
N ALA A 351 39.72 -38.23 38.75
CA ALA A 351 39.79 -36.78 38.65
C ALA A 351 38.51 -36.08 39.16
N ARG A 352 37.33 -36.70 38.97
CA ARG A 352 36.07 -36.21 39.57
C ARG A 352 36.07 -36.32 41.09
N GLN A 353 36.62 -37.40 41.64
CA GLN A 353 36.75 -37.57 43.09
C GLN A 353 37.71 -36.54 43.71
N LEU A 354 38.80 -36.21 43.02
CA LEU A 354 39.69 -35.12 43.42
C LEU A 354 39.02 -33.74 43.37
N ALA A 355 38.22 -33.46 42.33
CA ALA A 355 37.48 -32.21 42.22
C ALA A 355 36.45 -32.05 43.35
N GLN A 356 35.69 -33.10 43.65
CA GLN A 356 34.73 -33.12 44.75
C GLN A 356 35.42 -32.91 46.11
N LEU A 357 36.58 -33.53 46.33
CA LEU A 357 37.36 -33.34 47.55
C LEU A 357 37.88 -31.89 47.70
N ARG A 358 38.26 -31.23 46.60
CA ARG A 358 38.64 -29.80 46.60
C ARG A 358 37.46 -28.89 46.90
N GLU A 359 36.28 -29.19 46.36
CA GLU A 359 35.06 -28.43 46.62
C GLU A 359 34.65 -28.52 48.11
N LEU A 360 34.72 -29.72 48.71
CA LEU A 360 34.50 -29.92 50.15
C LEU A 360 35.50 -29.11 50.99
N LEU A 361 36.79 -29.10 50.62
CA LEU A 361 37.79 -28.28 51.31
C LEU A 361 37.49 -26.78 51.17
N ALA A 362 37.10 -26.31 49.99
CA ALA A 362 36.75 -24.91 49.76
C ALA A 362 35.51 -24.49 50.56
N ARG A 363 34.48 -25.35 50.61
CA ARG A 363 33.27 -25.15 51.42
C ARG A 363 33.60 -25.05 52.92
N ASP A 364 34.37 -26.00 53.45
CA ASP A 364 34.73 -26.04 54.87
C ASP A 364 35.68 -24.89 55.24
N ARG A 365 36.54 -24.42 54.32
CA ARG A 365 37.33 -23.19 54.47
C ARG A 365 36.48 -21.93 54.54
N ALA A 366 35.53 -21.78 53.61
CA ALA A 366 34.62 -20.64 53.59
C ALA A 366 33.74 -20.58 54.84
N ALA A 367 33.33 -21.73 55.37
CA ALA A 367 32.57 -21.86 56.62
C ALA A 367 33.44 -21.91 57.89
N ASN A 368 34.77 -21.92 57.75
CA ASN A 368 35.77 -22.12 58.82
C ASN A 368 35.50 -23.33 59.73
N VAL A 369 34.99 -24.42 59.15
CA VAL A 369 34.67 -25.66 59.86
C VAL A 369 35.92 -26.56 59.87
N LYS A 370 36.49 -26.78 61.06
CA LYS A 370 37.70 -27.60 61.26
C LYS A 370 37.41 -28.83 62.11
N GLN A 371 36.56 -29.72 61.58
CA GLN A 371 36.14 -30.93 62.29
C GLN A 371 37.04 -32.11 61.95
N ALA A 372 37.89 -32.50 62.89
CA ALA A 372 38.66 -33.75 62.79
C ALA A 372 37.68 -34.95 62.80
N GLY A 373 37.55 -35.63 61.66
CA GLY A 373 36.59 -36.74 61.47
C GLY A 373 35.23 -36.36 60.87
N GLY A 374 35.08 -35.12 60.37
CA GLY A 374 33.92 -34.70 59.57
C GLY A 374 33.95 -35.24 58.13
N GLU A 375 32.96 -34.85 57.33
CA GLU A 375 32.76 -35.28 55.93
C GLU A 375 34.06 -35.18 55.10
N LEU A 376 34.71 -34.01 55.10
CA LEU A 376 35.99 -33.77 54.41
C LEU A 376 37.11 -34.73 54.83
N SER A 377 37.24 -35.01 56.14
CA SER A 377 38.27 -35.91 56.66
C SER A 377 38.00 -37.37 56.31
N ASN A 378 36.73 -37.79 56.34
CA ASN A 378 36.33 -39.16 56.06
C ASN A 378 36.46 -39.47 54.56
N THR A 379 35.99 -38.56 53.69
CA THR A 379 36.16 -38.67 52.24
C THR A 379 37.65 -38.70 51.85
N LEU A 380 38.50 -37.87 52.46
CA LEU A 380 39.94 -37.93 52.23
C LEU A 380 40.53 -39.31 52.57
N VAL A 381 40.13 -39.90 53.71
CA VAL A 381 40.63 -41.21 54.15
C VAL A 381 40.20 -42.32 53.20
N GLU A 382 38.97 -42.28 52.70
CA GLU A 382 38.46 -43.25 51.72
C GLU A 382 39.21 -43.14 50.40
N LEU A 383 39.41 -41.92 49.88
CA LEU A 383 40.16 -41.68 48.65
C LEU A 383 41.64 -42.10 48.77
N LEU A 384 42.29 -41.83 49.91
CA LEU A 384 43.66 -42.29 50.17
C LEU A 384 43.79 -43.82 50.17
N LYS A 385 42.72 -44.54 50.54
CA LYS A 385 42.67 -46.00 50.48
C LYS A 385 42.44 -46.47 49.04
N MET A 386 41.48 -45.88 48.33
CA MET A 386 41.19 -46.24 46.93
C MET A 386 42.39 -45.99 46.00
N ALA A 387 43.13 -44.90 46.22
CA ALA A 387 44.32 -44.57 45.43
C ALA A 387 45.51 -45.53 45.65
N GLN A 388 45.56 -46.22 46.79
CA GLN A 388 46.60 -47.22 47.05
C GLN A 388 46.48 -48.44 46.16
N ASP A 389 45.30 -48.72 45.60
CA ASP A 389 45.06 -49.95 44.87
C ASP A 389 45.21 -49.76 43.35
N SER A 390 44.58 -48.73 42.76
CA SER A 390 44.36 -48.70 41.30
C SER A 390 44.44 -47.33 40.62
N TRP A 391 44.83 -46.26 41.30
CA TRP A 391 44.83 -44.92 40.70
C TRP A 391 46.06 -44.66 39.80
N PRO A 392 45.91 -43.87 38.72
CA PRO A 392 47.04 -43.40 37.92
C PRO A 392 48.03 -42.56 38.74
N ALA A 393 49.32 -42.60 38.39
CA ALA A 393 50.39 -41.90 39.11
C ALA A 393 50.14 -40.38 39.22
N ALA A 394 49.63 -39.75 38.16
CA ALA A 394 49.30 -38.32 38.14
C ALA A 394 48.20 -37.94 39.16
N ASP A 395 47.16 -38.77 39.29
CA ASP A 395 46.06 -38.53 40.24
C ASP A 395 46.47 -38.89 41.68
N CYS A 396 47.35 -39.89 41.86
CA CYS A 396 47.96 -40.21 43.15
C CYS A 396 48.78 -39.03 43.69
N ALA A 397 49.61 -38.41 42.84
CA ALA A 397 50.40 -37.24 43.21
C ALA A 397 49.52 -36.03 43.57
N ALA A 398 48.43 -35.81 42.81
CA ALA A 398 47.46 -34.75 43.09
C ALA A 398 46.70 -34.99 44.40
N LEU A 399 46.28 -36.23 44.69
CA LEU A 399 45.65 -36.60 45.96
C LEU A 399 46.59 -36.40 47.14
N ALA A 400 47.87 -36.76 47.00
CA ALA A 400 48.86 -36.61 48.05
C ALA A 400 49.10 -35.14 48.43
N ALA A 401 49.16 -34.24 47.44
CA ALA A 401 49.25 -32.80 47.69
C ALA A 401 48.00 -32.25 48.39
N LEU A 402 46.81 -32.64 47.92
CA LEU A 402 45.55 -32.22 48.51
C LEU A 402 45.34 -32.76 49.94
N ALA A 403 45.82 -33.98 50.22
CA ALA A 403 45.78 -34.58 51.55
C ALA A 403 46.58 -33.77 52.57
N GLU A 404 47.79 -33.34 52.22
CA GLU A 404 48.62 -32.49 53.09
C GLU A 404 47.94 -31.14 53.35
N GLU A 405 47.31 -30.55 52.33
CA GLU A 405 46.58 -29.30 52.45
C GLU A 405 45.37 -29.42 53.40
N ILE A 406 44.61 -30.52 53.28
CA ILE A 406 43.46 -30.79 54.16
C ILE A 406 43.93 -31.06 55.60
N TYR A 407 44.98 -31.87 55.80
CA TYR A 407 45.51 -32.13 57.15
C TYR A 407 46.17 -30.89 57.78
N ALA A 408 46.71 -29.97 56.98
CA ALA A 408 47.16 -28.67 57.46
C ALA A 408 45.99 -27.78 57.90
N PHE A 409 44.83 -27.88 57.22
CA PHE A 409 43.64 -27.10 57.52
C PHE A 409 42.84 -27.63 58.73
N VAL A 410 42.54 -28.94 58.76
CA VAL A 410 41.69 -29.59 59.78
C VAL A 410 42.50 -30.08 60.99
N GLY A 411 43.82 -30.26 60.82
CA GLY A 411 44.73 -30.78 61.83
C GLY A 411 45.07 -32.26 61.62
N TRP A 412 46.29 -32.64 61.97
CA TRP A 412 46.74 -34.02 61.87
C TRP A 412 46.11 -34.91 62.96
N PRO A 413 45.82 -36.19 62.67
CA PRO A 413 45.36 -37.14 63.68
C PRO A 413 46.46 -37.46 64.71
N SER A 414 46.14 -38.28 65.71
CA SER A 414 47.06 -38.65 66.82
C SER A 414 48.46 -39.08 66.33
N LYS A 415 49.50 -38.88 67.14
CA LYS A 415 50.92 -39.05 66.76
C LYS A 415 51.22 -40.37 66.02
N GLN A 416 50.59 -41.47 66.42
CA GLN A 416 50.72 -42.78 65.78
C GLN A 416 49.99 -42.86 64.42
N LYS A 417 48.77 -42.31 64.32
CA LYS A 417 48.01 -42.24 63.06
C LYS A 417 48.59 -41.21 62.08
N LYS A 418 49.21 -40.13 62.57
CA LYS A 418 49.92 -39.12 61.76
C LYS A 418 51.06 -39.75 60.97
N ALA A 419 51.92 -40.53 61.64
CA ALA A 419 53.03 -41.22 60.97
C ALA A 419 52.52 -42.18 59.88
N ALA A 420 51.43 -42.92 60.15
CA ALA A 420 50.81 -43.80 59.17
C ALA A 420 50.23 -43.05 57.96
N ARG A 421 49.56 -41.91 58.17
CA ARG A 421 49.04 -41.07 57.07
C ARG A 421 50.14 -40.40 56.25
N GLN A 422 51.22 -39.96 56.89
CA GLN A 422 52.38 -39.41 56.19
C GLN A 422 53.07 -40.48 55.34
N ALA A 423 53.22 -41.70 55.85
CA ALA A 423 53.75 -42.83 55.08
C ALA A 423 52.85 -43.18 53.88
N GLN A 424 51.52 -43.16 54.07
CA GLN A 424 50.55 -43.39 52.99
C GLN A 424 50.60 -42.30 51.91
N ILE A 425 50.71 -41.03 52.28
CA ILE A 425 50.87 -39.90 51.35
C ILE A 425 52.19 -40.02 50.57
N GLN A 426 53.28 -40.39 51.24
CA GLN A 426 54.59 -40.59 50.60
C GLN A 426 54.59 -41.80 49.65
N ALA A 427 53.93 -42.90 50.03
CA ALA A 427 53.76 -44.06 49.16
C ALA A 427 52.96 -43.73 47.89
N LEU A 428 51.95 -42.86 47.99
CA LEU A 428 51.19 -42.39 46.83
C LEU A 428 52.00 -41.46 45.92
N ARG A 429 52.99 -40.71 46.45
CA ARG A 429 53.91 -39.89 45.65
C ARG A 429 54.99 -40.70 44.91
N GLY A 430 55.28 -41.91 45.40
CA GLY A 430 56.28 -42.81 44.83
C GLY A 430 55.74 -43.78 43.77
N LYS A 431 54.43 -43.76 43.53
CA LYS A 431 53.78 -44.41 42.37
C LYS A 431 53.77 -43.46 41.20
#